data_AF-A0A6A6QTC9-F1
#
_entry.id   AF-A0A6A6QTC9-F1
#
_cell.length_a   1.000
_cell.length_b   1.000
_cell.length_c   1.000
_cell.angle_alpha   90.00
_cell.angle_beta   90.00
_cell.angle_gamma   90.00
#
_symmetry.space_group_name_H-M   'P 1'
#
loop_
_entity.id
_entity.type
_entity.pdbx_description
1 polymer ?
#
loop_
_entity_poly.entity_id
_entity_poly.type
_entity_poly.pdbx_seq_one_letter_code
_entity_poly.pdbx_strand_id
1 'polypeptide(L)'
;MATNPPKAKNIYVVGAQCTGKTTLVNALASHYSDAEVRPLPIKEVARGVLRKHNYTAADMTNSPLRALELQHLIFSAQVTAEEELGNNWFISDRSALDPVAYAYFYVGEEAAASMLESEAWQASRARMRDGVVLVCEAGTPWLVDDGVRLMPEDPREWAAIHETFCRVLQEQGIPFTLVPKETMNLAKRVDLFLAKSYESASTSFIERRNPQPNASKRHYAQSSAKRKGDKGGHELNEAEARARNEGKTTIEGAEDEGVYWNEYLMFGVLAIPATVGIWYLLKPLGILDPYLGVSMIKETEPKRGNLRETEGRSKYN
;
A
#
# COMPACT_ATOMS: atom_id res chain seq x y z
N MET A 1 -3.17 26.03 -28.05
CA MET A 1 -2.36 24.90 -28.55
C MET A 1 -2.58 23.73 -27.62
N ALA A 2 -3.21 22.65 -28.09
CA ALA A 2 -3.44 21.47 -27.27
C ALA A 2 -2.09 20.79 -27.00
N THR A 3 -1.60 20.91 -25.77
CA THR A 3 -0.45 20.15 -25.30
C THR A 3 -0.85 18.68 -25.29
N ASN A 4 -0.11 17.82 -25.99
CA ASN A 4 -0.28 16.37 -25.87
C ASN A 4 -0.35 16.00 -24.39
N PRO A 5 -1.33 15.17 -23.96
CA PRO A 5 -1.45 14.80 -22.58
C PRO A 5 -0.13 14.16 -22.12
N PRO A 6 0.29 14.40 -20.87
CA PRO A 6 1.44 13.72 -20.27
C PRO A 6 1.40 12.22 -20.57
N LYS A 7 2.57 11.60 -20.78
CA LYS A 7 2.65 10.14 -20.82
C LYS A 7 2.04 9.62 -19.52
N ALA A 8 0.97 8.84 -19.62
CA ALA A 8 0.23 8.37 -18.47
C ALA A 8 1.14 7.54 -17.55
N LYS A 9 1.14 7.88 -16.26
CA LYS A 9 2.03 7.31 -15.24
C LYS A 9 1.22 6.47 -14.28
N ASN A 10 1.81 5.37 -13.78
CA ASN A 10 1.20 4.58 -12.71
C ASN A 10 1.04 5.43 -11.45
N ILE A 11 -0.08 5.23 -10.76
CA ILE A 11 -0.45 5.97 -9.57
C ILE A 11 -0.53 4.97 -8.42
N TYR A 12 0.16 5.26 -7.33
CA TYR A 12 0.17 4.41 -6.14
C TYR A 12 -0.36 5.22 -4.96
N VAL A 13 -1.42 4.73 -4.32
CA VAL A 13 -1.92 5.29 -3.08
C VAL A 13 -1.52 4.35 -1.95
N VAL A 14 -0.52 4.75 -1.17
CA VAL A 14 0.09 3.93 -0.11
C VAL A 14 -0.15 4.56 1.26
N GLY A 15 0.14 3.79 2.30
CA GLY A 15 0.14 4.27 3.68
C GLY A 15 -0.60 3.34 4.63
N ALA A 16 -0.55 3.70 5.91
CA ALA A 16 -1.19 2.96 6.98
C ALA A 16 -2.66 2.65 6.67
N GLN A 17 -3.17 1.59 7.26
CA GLN A 17 -4.57 1.21 7.14
C GLN A 17 -5.50 2.37 7.49
N CYS A 18 -6.66 2.36 6.82
CA CYS A 18 -7.79 3.21 7.16
C CYS A 18 -7.63 4.73 6.94
N THR A 19 -6.64 5.14 6.15
CA THR A 19 -6.38 6.55 5.80
C THR A 19 -7.20 7.07 4.59
N GLY A 20 -8.27 6.36 4.21
CA GLY A 20 -9.14 6.70 3.07
C GLY A 20 -8.55 6.43 1.68
N LYS A 21 -7.57 5.51 1.57
CA LYS A 21 -6.89 5.17 0.31
C LYS A 21 -7.85 4.69 -0.78
N THR A 22 -8.69 3.70 -0.48
CA THR A 22 -9.68 3.17 -1.43
C THR A 22 -10.62 4.25 -1.93
N THR A 23 -11.07 5.16 -1.05
CA THR A 23 -11.91 6.30 -1.44
C THR A 23 -11.19 7.22 -2.41
N LEU A 24 -9.92 7.55 -2.13
CA LEU A 24 -9.10 8.37 -3.01
C LEU A 24 -8.86 7.69 -4.37
N VAL A 25 -8.55 6.39 -4.38
CA VAL A 25 -8.38 5.61 -5.61
C VAL A 25 -9.64 5.62 -6.46
N ASN A 26 -10.81 5.42 -5.86
CA ASN A 26 -12.09 5.46 -6.56
C ASN A 26 -12.38 6.85 -7.13
N ALA A 27 -12.07 7.91 -6.39
CA ALA A 27 -12.23 9.29 -6.87
C ALA A 27 -11.30 9.58 -8.06
N LEU A 28 -10.04 9.14 -8.00
CA LEU A 28 -9.09 9.26 -9.10
C LEU A 28 -9.52 8.46 -10.33
N ALA A 29 -9.96 7.21 -10.16
CA ALA A 29 -10.48 6.40 -11.25
C ALA A 29 -11.71 7.05 -11.91
N SER A 30 -12.59 7.65 -11.10
CA SER A 30 -13.77 8.38 -11.59
C SER A 30 -13.37 9.65 -12.34
N HIS A 31 -12.34 10.38 -11.87
CA HIS A 31 -11.82 11.56 -12.57
C HIS A 31 -11.31 11.24 -13.98
N TYR A 32 -10.71 10.06 -14.17
CA TYR A 32 -10.23 9.60 -15.48
C TYR A 32 -11.28 8.80 -16.27
N SER A 33 -12.54 8.78 -15.85
CA SER A 33 -13.58 8.00 -16.53
C SER A 33 -13.85 8.48 -17.96
N ASP A 34 -13.63 9.75 -18.29
CA ASP A 34 -13.83 10.26 -19.65
C ASP A 34 -12.52 10.36 -20.47
N ALA A 35 -11.40 9.89 -19.92
CA ALA A 35 -10.13 9.89 -20.64
C ALA A 35 -10.14 8.89 -21.81
N GLU A 36 -9.50 9.27 -22.93
CA GLU A 36 -9.32 8.40 -24.11
C GLU A 36 -8.59 7.10 -23.74
N VAL A 37 -7.59 7.20 -22.86
CA VAL A 37 -6.89 6.05 -22.28
C VAL A 37 -7.10 6.08 -20.78
N ARG A 38 -7.95 5.18 -20.27
CA ARG A 38 -8.31 5.09 -18.86
C ARG A 38 -7.27 4.28 -18.06
N PRO A 39 -6.97 4.66 -16.81
CA PRO A 39 -6.16 3.82 -15.94
C PRO A 39 -6.93 2.56 -15.55
N LEU A 40 -6.23 1.43 -15.49
CA LEU A 40 -6.79 0.22 -14.92
C LEU A 40 -6.68 0.27 -13.39
N PRO A 41 -7.76 0.05 -12.63
CA PRO A 41 -7.68 0.04 -11.17
C PRO A 41 -7.15 -1.30 -10.66
N ILE A 42 -6.11 -1.27 -9.82
CA ILE A 42 -5.73 -2.38 -8.95
C ILE A 42 -6.41 -2.14 -7.60
N LYS A 43 -7.39 -3.00 -7.27
CA LYS A 43 -8.09 -2.97 -5.97
C LYS A 43 -7.19 -3.53 -4.87
N GLU A 44 -7.51 -3.23 -3.61
CA GLU A 44 -6.76 -3.72 -2.45
C GLU A 44 -6.59 -5.25 -2.45
N VAL A 45 -5.39 -5.71 -2.81
CA VAL A 45 -5.05 -7.14 -2.90
C VAL A 45 -4.98 -7.82 -1.53
N ALA A 46 -4.48 -7.09 -0.52
CA ALA A 46 -4.29 -7.61 0.83
C ALA A 46 -5.57 -8.23 1.43
N ARG A 47 -6.72 -7.60 1.18
CA ARG A 47 -8.02 -8.07 1.68
C ARG A 47 -8.42 -9.41 1.05
N GLY A 48 -8.05 -9.63 -0.21
CA GLY A 48 -8.21 -10.92 -0.89
C GLY A 48 -7.31 -12.01 -0.30
N VAL A 49 -6.05 -11.68 -0.01
CA VAL A 49 -5.08 -12.61 0.60
C VAL A 49 -5.51 -13.04 2.00
N LEU A 50 -5.92 -12.10 2.85
CA LEU A 50 -6.41 -12.37 4.21
C LEU A 50 -7.55 -13.41 4.18
N ARG A 51 -8.55 -13.20 3.33
CA ARG A 51 -9.70 -14.11 3.18
C ARG A 51 -9.31 -15.46 2.62
N LYS A 52 -8.47 -15.48 1.57
CA LYS A 52 -8.06 -16.71 0.89
C LYS A 52 -7.27 -17.65 1.81
N HIS A 53 -6.45 -17.08 2.69
CA HIS A 53 -5.53 -17.83 3.55
C HIS A 53 -5.98 -17.88 5.02
N ASN A 54 -7.19 -17.40 5.34
CA ASN A 54 -7.76 -17.37 6.69
C ASN A 54 -6.88 -16.66 7.72
N TYR A 55 -6.24 -15.56 7.32
CA TYR A 55 -5.52 -14.69 8.24
C TYR A 55 -6.47 -13.70 8.92
N THR A 56 -6.21 -13.45 10.19
CA THR A 56 -6.91 -12.48 11.03
C THR A 56 -6.01 -11.31 11.39
N ALA A 57 -6.58 -10.22 11.89
CA ALA A 57 -5.82 -9.09 12.41
C ALA A 57 -4.87 -9.52 13.55
N ALA A 58 -5.31 -10.46 14.41
CA ALA A 58 -4.52 -11.01 15.50
C ALA A 58 -3.27 -11.77 15.03
N ASP A 59 -3.29 -12.34 13.82
CA ASP A 59 -2.14 -13.04 13.26
C ASP A 59 -1.00 -12.08 12.89
N MET A 60 -1.32 -10.80 12.62
CA MET A 60 -0.34 -9.77 12.33
C MET A 60 0.38 -9.27 13.58
N THR A 61 -0.32 -9.20 14.71
CA THR A 61 0.21 -8.58 15.93
C THR A 61 0.80 -9.58 16.92
N ASN A 62 0.24 -10.80 17.01
CA ASN A 62 0.61 -11.76 18.05
C ASN A 62 1.69 -12.77 17.61
N SER A 63 2.07 -12.80 16.33
CA SER A 63 3.04 -13.75 15.81
C SER A 63 3.89 -13.15 14.70
N PRO A 64 5.16 -12.77 14.98
CA PRO A 64 6.07 -12.23 13.97
C PRO A 64 6.24 -13.16 12.76
N LEU A 65 6.24 -14.48 12.99
CA LEU A 65 6.33 -15.48 11.92
C LEU A 65 5.11 -15.43 10.98
N ARG A 66 3.90 -15.41 11.54
CA ARG A 66 2.66 -15.33 10.74
C ARG A 66 2.51 -13.98 10.07
N ALA A 67 2.91 -12.91 10.75
CA ALA A 67 2.95 -11.57 10.18
C ALA A 67 3.86 -11.54 8.94
N LEU A 68 5.06 -12.11 9.03
CA LEU A 68 6.00 -12.20 7.91
C LEU A 68 5.44 -13.03 6.75
N GLU A 69 4.91 -14.22 7.03
CA GLU A 69 4.30 -15.09 6.01
C GLU A 69 3.18 -14.36 5.26
N LEU A 70 2.29 -13.67 6.00
CA LEU A 70 1.22 -12.86 5.43
C LEU A 70 1.78 -11.72 4.55
N GLN A 71 2.80 -11.00 5.02
CA GLN A 71 3.38 -9.91 4.23
C GLN A 71 4.02 -10.42 2.93
N HIS A 72 4.67 -11.60 2.93
CA HIS A 72 5.15 -12.21 1.69
C HIS A 72 4.00 -12.58 0.74
N LEU A 73 2.91 -13.16 1.24
CA LEU A 73 1.74 -13.49 0.41
C LEU A 73 1.11 -12.23 -0.21
N ILE A 74 0.97 -11.15 0.57
CA ILE A 74 0.45 -9.86 0.08
C ILE A 74 1.41 -9.26 -0.95
N PHE A 75 2.71 -9.29 -0.68
CA PHE A 75 3.74 -8.80 -1.59
C PHE A 75 3.70 -9.51 -2.94
N SER A 76 3.74 -10.84 -2.94
CA SER A 76 3.68 -11.63 -4.17
C SER A 76 2.40 -11.35 -4.95
N ALA A 77 1.25 -11.33 -4.28
CA ALA A 77 -0.03 -11.08 -4.94
C ALA A 77 -0.11 -9.65 -5.52
N GLN A 78 0.43 -8.65 -4.83
CA GLN A 78 0.47 -7.27 -5.31
C GLN A 78 1.41 -7.11 -6.50
N VAL A 79 2.59 -7.71 -6.47
CA VAL A 79 3.54 -7.70 -7.60
C VAL A 79 2.90 -8.36 -8.82
N THR A 80 2.26 -9.52 -8.65
CA THR A 80 1.56 -10.20 -9.74
C THR A 80 0.46 -9.32 -10.34
N ALA A 81 -0.35 -8.66 -9.50
CA ALA A 81 -1.40 -7.75 -9.99
C ALA A 81 -0.84 -6.55 -10.79
N GLU A 82 0.32 -6.01 -10.39
CA GLU A 82 1.01 -4.96 -11.15
C GLU A 82 1.55 -5.47 -12.50
N GLU A 83 2.10 -6.69 -12.52
CA GLU A 83 2.72 -7.30 -13.70
C GLU A 83 1.70 -7.74 -14.75
N GLU A 84 0.54 -8.25 -14.33
CA GLU A 84 -0.55 -8.67 -15.22
C GLU A 84 -1.08 -7.52 -16.08
N LEU A 85 -0.92 -6.27 -15.64
CA LEU A 85 -1.32 -5.09 -16.42
C LEU A 85 -0.32 -4.72 -17.52
N GLY A 86 0.91 -5.24 -17.46
CA GLY A 86 1.94 -5.04 -18.47
C GLY A 86 2.24 -3.56 -18.73
N ASN A 87 2.02 -3.11 -19.98
CA ASN A 87 2.27 -1.72 -20.39
C ASN A 87 1.09 -0.78 -20.13
N ASN A 88 -0.03 -1.29 -19.60
CA ASN A 88 -1.17 -0.44 -19.26
C ASN A 88 -0.85 0.33 -17.98
N TRP A 89 -1.10 1.64 -18.01
CA TRP A 89 -0.96 2.43 -16.80
C TRP A 89 -2.15 2.20 -15.85
N PHE A 90 -1.90 2.32 -14.55
CA PHE A 90 -2.87 1.93 -13.54
C PHE A 90 -2.93 2.86 -12.34
N ILE A 91 -4.02 2.76 -11.58
CA ILE A 91 -4.15 3.33 -10.23
C ILE A 91 -4.23 2.17 -9.25
N SER A 92 -3.30 2.11 -8.31
CA SER A 92 -3.21 1.03 -7.33
C SER A 92 -3.61 1.49 -5.93
N ASP A 93 -4.60 0.81 -5.36
CA ASP A 93 -4.93 0.86 -3.93
C ASP A 93 -3.94 -0.04 -3.19
N ARG A 94 -2.90 0.59 -2.62
CA ARG A 94 -1.63 -0.01 -2.11
C ARG A 94 -0.60 -0.30 -3.19
N SER A 95 0.63 -0.59 -2.77
CA SER A 95 1.70 -1.08 -3.65
C SER A 95 2.50 -2.21 -2.98
N ALA A 96 3.48 -2.77 -3.70
CA ALA A 96 4.40 -3.75 -3.12
C ALA A 96 5.21 -3.21 -1.93
N LEU A 97 5.25 -1.89 -1.72
CA LEU A 97 5.85 -1.25 -0.54
C LEU A 97 5.04 -1.52 0.73
N ASP A 98 3.69 -1.53 0.65
CA ASP A 98 2.83 -1.71 1.82
C ASP A 98 3.23 -2.93 2.68
N PRO A 99 3.34 -4.15 2.13
CA PRO A 99 3.74 -5.31 2.92
C PRO A 99 5.18 -5.25 3.41
N VAL A 100 6.09 -4.56 2.70
CA VAL A 100 7.46 -4.33 3.19
C VAL A 100 7.45 -3.42 4.42
N ALA A 101 6.68 -2.34 4.39
CA ALA A 101 6.55 -1.43 5.53
C ALA A 101 5.93 -2.14 6.76
N TYR A 102 4.95 -3.01 6.55
CA TYR A 102 4.37 -3.81 7.62
C TYR A 102 5.30 -4.91 8.14
N ALA A 103 6.08 -5.56 7.26
CA ALA A 103 7.08 -6.53 7.68
C ALA A 103 8.16 -5.86 8.54
N TYR A 104 8.62 -4.68 8.10
CA TYR A 104 9.54 -3.86 8.87
C TYR A 104 8.96 -3.54 10.26
N PHE A 105 7.70 -3.09 10.32
CA PHE A 105 7.09 -2.63 11.56
C PHE A 105 6.78 -3.76 12.55
N TYR A 106 6.14 -4.85 12.11
CA TYR A 106 5.67 -5.92 13.00
C TYR A 106 6.69 -7.04 13.25
N VAL A 107 7.68 -7.19 12.37
CA VAL A 107 8.64 -8.30 12.43
C VAL A 107 10.06 -7.80 12.66
N GLY A 108 10.46 -6.78 11.90
CA GLY A 108 11.76 -6.14 12.03
C GLY A 108 12.46 -5.91 10.70
N GLU A 109 13.57 -5.19 10.75
CA GLU A 109 14.33 -4.76 9.58
C GLU A 109 14.89 -5.91 8.74
N GLU A 110 15.41 -6.97 9.37
CA GLU A 110 15.94 -8.15 8.69
C GLU A 110 14.86 -8.86 7.84
N ALA A 111 13.64 -8.92 8.35
CA ALA A 111 12.51 -9.51 7.64
C ALA A 111 12.16 -8.71 6.38
N ALA A 112 12.12 -7.37 6.50
CA ALA A 112 11.89 -6.48 5.37
C ALA A 112 13.05 -6.50 4.34
N ALA A 113 14.30 -6.65 4.80
CA ALA A 113 15.47 -6.68 3.94
C ALA A 113 15.37 -7.80 2.88
N SER A 114 14.92 -9.00 3.27
CA SER A 114 14.74 -10.12 2.34
C SER A 114 13.77 -9.79 1.19
N MET A 115 12.72 -9.00 1.46
CA MET A 115 11.76 -8.57 0.45
C MET A 115 12.37 -7.49 -0.45
N LEU A 116 13.11 -6.54 0.15
CA LEU A 116 13.80 -5.46 -0.54
C LEU A 116 14.95 -5.94 -1.45
N GLU A 117 15.54 -7.10 -1.16
CA GLU A 117 16.60 -7.70 -1.98
C GLU A 117 16.04 -8.48 -3.19
N SER A 118 14.74 -8.78 -3.21
CA SER A 118 14.12 -9.57 -4.27
C SER A 118 14.06 -8.84 -5.62
N GLU A 119 14.20 -9.59 -6.72
CA GLU A 119 14.05 -9.06 -8.08
C GLU A 119 12.66 -8.45 -8.31
N ALA A 120 11.62 -9.09 -7.74
CA ALA A 120 10.25 -8.61 -7.75
C ALA A 120 10.12 -7.20 -7.14
N TRP A 121 10.81 -6.95 -6.02
CA TRP A 121 10.85 -5.61 -5.44
C TRP A 121 11.57 -4.62 -6.32
N GLN A 122 12.74 -4.98 -6.89
CA GLN A 122 13.49 -4.07 -7.75
C GLN A 122 12.65 -3.63 -8.97
N ALA A 123 11.87 -4.54 -9.55
CA ALA A 123 10.93 -4.23 -10.62
C ALA A 123 9.80 -3.28 -10.16
N SER A 124 9.15 -3.57 -9.04
CA SER A 124 8.08 -2.70 -8.50
C SER A 124 8.62 -1.32 -8.10
N ARG A 125 9.78 -1.26 -7.44
CA ARG A 125 10.49 -0.03 -7.09
C ARG A 125 10.77 0.83 -8.32
N ALA A 126 11.24 0.24 -9.42
CA ALA A 126 11.47 0.98 -10.67
C ALA A 126 10.17 1.60 -11.19
N ARG A 127 9.06 0.84 -11.22
CA ARG A 127 7.74 1.35 -11.62
C ARG A 127 7.24 2.45 -10.69
N MET A 128 7.46 2.32 -9.38
CA MET A 128 7.08 3.35 -8.40
C MET A 128 7.88 4.64 -8.58
N ARG A 129 9.19 4.56 -8.86
CA ARG A 129 10.04 5.73 -9.13
C ARG A 129 9.61 6.51 -10.37
N ASP A 130 9.14 5.80 -11.40
CA ASP A 130 8.65 6.43 -12.63
C ASP A 130 7.21 6.95 -12.51
N GLY A 131 6.45 6.41 -11.55
CA GLY A 131 5.06 6.73 -11.26
C GLY A 131 4.84 7.97 -10.39
N VAL A 132 3.63 8.08 -9.86
CA VAL A 132 3.23 9.08 -8.85
C VAL A 132 2.82 8.33 -7.60
N VAL A 133 3.53 8.56 -6.49
CA VAL A 133 3.26 7.92 -5.20
C VAL A 133 2.66 8.93 -4.23
N LEU A 134 1.48 8.60 -3.69
CA LEU A 134 0.81 9.36 -2.65
C LEU A 134 0.86 8.57 -1.34
N VAL A 135 1.36 9.19 -0.28
CA VAL A 135 1.34 8.60 1.06
C VAL A 135 0.24 9.28 1.86
N CYS A 136 -0.79 8.54 2.25
CA CYS A 136 -1.82 9.08 3.13
C CYS A 136 -1.33 9.04 4.59
N GLU A 137 -1.30 10.21 5.24
CA GLU A 137 -0.89 10.32 6.64
C GLU A 137 -1.86 9.57 7.57
N ALA A 138 -1.31 8.89 8.59
CA ALA A 138 -2.09 8.18 9.59
C ALA A 138 -2.73 9.13 10.61
N GLY A 139 -3.83 8.71 11.25
CA GLY A 139 -4.51 9.53 12.27
C GLY A 139 -5.78 10.24 11.81
N THR A 140 -6.46 9.75 10.77
CA THR A 140 -7.67 10.39 10.26
C THR A 140 -8.82 10.29 11.29
N PRO A 141 -9.46 11.40 11.68
CA PRO A 141 -10.45 11.44 12.77
C PRO A 141 -11.80 10.80 12.43
N TRP A 142 -12.06 10.50 11.16
CA TRP A 142 -13.34 9.96 10.69
C TRP A 142 -13.38 8.43 10.65
N LEU A 143 -12.38 7.75 11.21
CA LEU A 143 -12.32 6.31 11.19
C LEU A 143 -13.20 5.69 12.28
N VAL A 144 -14.11 4.83 11.86
CA VAL A 144 -14.91 3.97 12.73
C VAL A 144 -14.40 2.53 12.59
N ASP A 145 -14.17 1.86 13.71
CA ASP A 145 -13.83 0.44 13.76
C ASP A 145 -15.01 -0.39 13.21
N ASP A 146 -14.75 -1.16 12.15
CA ASP A 146 -15.72 -2.06 11.52
C ASP A 146 -15.48 -3.54 11.84
N GLY A 147 -14.56 -3.85 12.76
CA GLY A 147 -14.21 -5.20 13.20
C GLY A 147 -13.46 -6.04 12.16
N VAL A 148 -13.23 -5.50 10.96
CA VAL A 148 -12.47 -6.15 9.88
C VAL A 148 -11.09 -5.52 9.74
N ARG A 149 -10.99 -4.22 10.00
CA ARG A 149 -9.73 -3.48 9.94
C ARG A 149 -8.90 -3.78 11.17
N LEU A 150 -7.61 -4.00 10.96
CA LEU A 150 -6.66 -3.86 12.05
C LEU A 150 -6.69 -2.38 12.46
N MET A 151 -7.09 -2.12 13.69
CA MET A 151 -7.07 -0.80 14.29
C MET A 151 -5.82 -0.77 15.17
N PRO A 152 -4.96 0.26 15.05
CA PRO A 152 -3.89 0.43 16.02
C PRO A 152 -4.51 0.62 17.38
N GLU A 153 -3.91 0.00 18.39
CA GLU A 153 -4.37 0.14 19.78
C GLU A 153 -4.01 1.54 20.32
N ASP A 154 -2.97 2.16 19.75
CA ASP A 154 -2.45 3.46 20.14
C ASP A 154 -2.25 4.38 18.91
N PRO A 155 -2.74 5.64 18.92
CA PRO A 155 -2.37 6.65 17.92
C PRO A 155 -0.86 6.77 17.65
N ARG A 156 0.00 6.50 18.64
CA ARG A 156 1.47 6.49 18.45
C ARG A 156 1.94 5.34 17.57
N GLU A 157 1.33 4.17 17.70
CA GLU A 157 1.59 3.03 16.83
C GLU A 157 1.27 3.40 15.37
N TRP A 158 0.15 4.10 15.18
CA TRP A 158 -0.26 4.54 13.86
C TRP A 158 0.71 5.55 13.23
N ALA A 159 1.19 6.50 14.04
CA ALA A 159 2.24 7.43 13.63
C ALA A 159 3.54 6.70 13.28
N ALA A 160 3.95 5.72 14.09
CA ALA A 160 5.17 4.94 13.86
C ALA A 160 5.09 4.06 12.58
N ILE A 161 3.91 3.51 12.26
CA ILE A 161 3.68 2.85 10.97
C ILE A 161 3.84 3.86 9.84
N HIS A 162 3.22 5.04 9.95
CA HIS A 162 3.36 6.09 8.93
C HIS A 162 4.81 6.52 8.71
N GLU A 163 5.56 6.75 9.79
CA GLU A 163 6.99 7.05 9.75
C GLU A 163 7.77 5.92 9.05
N THR A 164 7.39 4.66 9.28
CA THR A 164 7.99 3.52 8.60
C THR A 164 7.74 3.56 7.09
N PHE A 165 6.52 3.88 6.63
CA PHE A 165 6.23 4.07 5.20
C PHE A 165 7.13 5.16 4.59
N CYS A 166 7.22 6.32 5.25
CA CYS A 166 8.04 7.44 4.76
C CYS A 166 9.52 7.08 4.71
N ARG A 167 10.04 6.42 5.75
CA ARG A 167 11.44 5.96 5.80
C ARG A 167 11.75 5.01 4.65
N VAL A 168 10.96 3.95 4.47
CA VAL A 168 11.22 2.96 3.41
C VAL A 168 11.17 3.63 2.03
N LEU A 169 10.22 4.54 1.78
CA LEU A 169 10.19 5.30 0.52
C LEU A 169 11.46 6.14 0.30
N GLN A 170 11.94 6.83 1.34
CA GLN A 170 13.14 7.67 1.29
C GLN A 170 14.39 6.83 1.03
N GLU A 171 14.60 5.76 1.80
CA GLU A 171 15.75 4.85 1.66
C GLU A 171 15.79 4.19 0.29
N GLN A 172 14.60 3.88 -0.26
CA GLN A 172 14.48 3.28 -1.58
C GLN A 172 14.50 4.31 -2.71
N GLY A 173 14.65 5.61 -2.41
CA GLY A 173 14.74 6.68 -3.40
C GLY A 173 13.49 6.80 -4.26
N ILE A 174 12.32 6.54 -3.67
CA ILE A 174 11.01 6.65 -4.33
C ILE A 174 10.41 8.02 -3.98
N PRO A 175 10.24 8.93 -4.96
CA PRO A 175 9.60 10.21 -4.72
C PRO A 175 8.14 10.03 -4.33
N PHE A 176 7.67 10.74 -3.32
CA PHE A 176 6.26 10.69 -2.90
C PHE A 176 5.73 12.06 -2.48
N THR A 177 4.40 12.18 -2.49
CA THR A 177 3.67 13.32 -1.96
C THR A 177 2.85 12.89 -0.77
N LEU A 178 3.01 13.59 0.35
CA LEU A 178 2.19 13.38 1.53
C LEU A 178 0.78 13.94 1.30
N VAL A 179 -0.23 13.17 1.66
CA VAL A 179 -1.63 13.62 1.74
C VAL A 179 -1.95 13.80 3.23
N PRO A 180 -1.97 15.04 3.74
CA PRO A 180 -2.14 15.30 5.17
C PRO A 180 -3.46 14.78 5.70
N LYS A 181 -3.47 14.26 6.94
CA LYS A 181 -4.68 13.70 7.56
C LYS A 181 -5.78 14.75 7.78
N GLU A 182 -5.41 16.02 7.89
CA GLU A 182 -6.33 17.15 8.02
C GLU A 182 -7.03 17.50 6.70
N THR A 183 -6.57 16.95 5.57
CA THR A 183 -7.19 17.17 4.26
C THR A 183 -8.43 16.28 4.12
N MET A 184 -9.51 16.65 4.82
CA MET A 184 -10.79 15.93 4.83
C MET A 184 -11.48 15.92 3.47
N ASN A 185 -11.33 17.01 2.70
CA ASN A 185 -12.06 17.20 1.44
C ASN A 185 -11.45 16.34 0.33
N LEU A 186 -12.24 15.40 -0.18
CA LEU A 186 -11.81 14.45 -1.21
C LEU A 186 -11.33 15.13 -2.50
N ALA A 187 -12.00 16.19 -2.95
CA ALA A 187 -11.58 16.94 -4.14
C ALA A 187 -10.19 17.56 -3.94
N LYS A 188 -9.92 18.17 -2.77
CA LYS A 188 -8.56 18.67 -2.45
C LYS A 188 -7.50 17.57 -2.45
N ARG A 189 -7.84 16.36 -2.00
CA ARG A 189 -6.91 15.21 -2.06
C ARG A 189 -6.62 14.80 -3.51
N VAL A 190 -7.62 14.86 -4.39
CA VAL A 190 -7.45 14.64 -5.83
C VAL A 190 -6.62 15.76 -6.47
N ASP A 191 -6.84 17.02 -6.09
CA ASP A 191 -6.08 18.16 -6.62
C ASP A 191 -4.57 18.07 -6.30
N LEU A 192 -4.23 17.64 -5.09
CA LEU A 192 -2.83 17.38 -4.70
C LEU A 192 -2.14 16.40 -5.66
N PHE A 193 -2.88 15.37 -6.07
CA PHE A 193 -2.40 14.38 -7.03
C PHE A 193 -2.25 14.97 -8.44
N LEU A 194 -3.27 15.70 -8.91
CA LEU A 194 -3.28 16.28 -10.25
C LEU A 194 -2.11 17.26 -10.42
N ALA A 195 -1.87 18.12 -9.43
CA ALA A 195 -0.74 19.04 -9.42
C ALA A 195 0.60 18.32 -9.63
N LYS A 196 0.84 17.20 -8.92
CA LYS A 196 2.08 16.42 -9.01
C LYS A 196 2.23 15.68 -10.34
N SER A 197 1.13 15.22 -10.90
CA SER A 197 1.10 14.58 -12.21
C SER A 197 1.50 15.55 -13.32
N TYR A 198 1.02 16.80 -13.24
CA TYR A 198 1.38 17.86 -14.20
C TYR A 198 2.82 18.39 -14.02
N GLU A 199 3.32 18.51 -12.79
CA GLU A 199 4.73 18.85 -12.52
C GLU A 199 5.68 17.84 -13.16
N SER A 200 5.41 16.55 -12.94
CA SER A 200 6.20 15.44 -13.49
C SER A 200 6.19 15.41 -15.02
N ALA A 201 5.07 15.77 -15.63
CA ALA A 201 4.95 15.88 -17.08
C ALA A 201 5.80 17.00 -17.66
N SER A 202 5.78 18.16 -16.99
CA SER A 202 6.47 19.38 -17.41
C SER A 202 7.99 19.22 -17.38
N THR A 203 8.53 18.58 -16.33
CA THR A 203 9.97 18.29 -16.23
C THR A 203 10.44 17.35 -17.34
N SER A 204 9.66 16.30 -17.64
CA SER A 204 9.99 15.34 -18.71
C SER A 204 9.95 15.96 -20.12
N PHE A 205 9.17 17.02 -20.31
CA PHE A 205 9.07 17.75 -21.57
C PHE A 205 10.27 18.68 -21.80
N ILE A 206 10.78 19.31 -20.74
CA ILE A 206 11.97 20.18 -20.80
C ILE A 206 13.23 19.35 -21.07
N GLU A 207 13.38 18.20 -20.42
CA GLU A 207 14.56 17.33 -20.57
C GLU A 207 14.67 16.74 -21.99
N ARG A 208 13.53 16.41 -22.64
CA ARG A 208 13.50 15.96 -24.04
C ARG A 208 13.82 17.05 -25.07
N ARG A 209 13.65 18.33 -24.72
CA ARG A 209 14.04 19.45 -25.61
C ARG A 209 15.51 19.80 -25.49
N ASN A 210 16.22 19.29 -24.49
CA ASN A 210 17.61 19.61 -24.26
C ASN A 210 18.45 18.32 -24.16
N PRO A 211 18.62 17.57 -25.26
CA PRO A 211 19.58 16.49 -25.28
C PRO A 211 20.97 17.10 -25.05
N GLN A 212 21.58 16.77 -23.89
CA GLN A 212 22.98 17.04 -23.63
C GLN A 212 23.81 16.64 -24.85
N PRO A 213 24.69 17.51 -25.39
CA PRO A 213 25.56 17.12 -26.47
C PRO A 213 26.51 16.02 -25.97
N ASN A 214 26.42 14.87 -26.61
CA ASN A 214 27.30 13.71 -26.50
C ASN A 214 28.75 14.09 -26.13
N ALA A 215 29.13 13.75 -24.90
CA ALA A 215 30.53 13.69 -24.50
C ALA A 215 31.16 12.42 -25.09
N SER A 216 31.86 12.57 -26.21
CA SER A 216 32.83 11.59 -26.69
C SER A 216 34.13 12.27 -27.14
N LYS A 217 35.14 12.15 -26.25
CA LYS A 217 36.59 11.92 -26.52
C LYS A 217 37.31 12.99 -27.38
N ARG A 218 38.50 13.54 -27.08
CA ARG A 218 39.70 13.10 -26.34
C ARG A 218 40.68 14.31 -26.26
N HIS A 219 41.55 14.29 -25.25
CA HIS A 219 42.85 14.97 -25.08
C HIS A 219 43.41 15.91 -26.18
N TYR A 220 43.83 17.11 -25.75
CA TYR A 220 45.25 17.50 -25.82
C TYR A 220 45.57 18.59 -24.78
N ALA A 221 46.70 18.41 -24.09
CA ALA A 221 47.28 19.40 -23.20
C ALA A 221 47.95 20.51 -24.02
N GLN A 222 47.89 21.75 -23.55
CA GLN A 222 49.06 22.66 -23.62
C GLN A 222 48.90 23.86 -22.70
N SER A 223 49.99 24.12 -22.00
CA SER A 223 50.29 25.23 -21.13
C SER A 223 50.50 26.55 -21.88
N SER A 224 50.28 27.65 -21.16
CA SER A 224 51.14 28.85 -21.08
C SER A 224 50.58 30.18 -21.59
N ALA A 225 50.74 31.18 -20.71
CA ALA A 225 51.06 32.59 -20.95
C ALA A 225 49.92 33.62 -21.18
N LYS A 226 49.49 34.21 -20.07
CA LYS A 226 49.79 35.60 -19.66
C LYS A 226 49.71 36.69 -20.76
N ARG A 227 48.74 37.60 -20.67
CA ARG A 227 48.96 39.06 -20.80
C ARG A 227 47.81 39.91 -20.26
N LYS A 228 48.24 41.02 -19.64
CA LYS A 228 47.52 42.16 -19.07
C LYS A 228 46.66 42.90 -20.11
N GLY A 229 45.68 43.68 -19.63
CA GLY A 229 45.41 44.99 -20.22
C GLY A 229 43.98 45.52 -20.13
N ASP A 230 43.78 46.41 -19.16
CA ASP A 230 43.06 47.70 -19.24
C ASP A 230 41.52 47.80 -19.35
N LYS A 231 40.97 48.43 -18.29
CA LYS A 231 40.13 49.65 -18.24
C LYS A 231 38.94 49.84 -19.19
N GLY A 232 37.85 50.28 -18.57
CA GLY A 232 36.86 51.15 -19.20
C GLY A 232 35.49 50.99 -18.53
N GLY A 233 35.13 51.91 -17.64
CA GLY A 233 33.81 51.94 -17.01
C GLY A 233 32.71 52.44 -17.95
N HIS A 234 31.46 52.26 -17.54
CA HIS A 234 30.50 53.37 -17.50
C HIS A 234 29.32 53.02 -16.60
N GLU A 235 28.94 54.04 -15.85
CA GLU A 235 27.82 54.19 -14.93
C GLU A 235 26.43 54.23 -15.59
N LEU A 236 25.41 54.13 -14.72
CA LEU A 236 23.98 54.50 -14.82
C LEU A 236 23.08 53.46 -15.52
N ASN A 237 21.97 52.99 -14.93
CA ASN A 237 20.91 53.80 -14.35
C ASN A 237 20.04 53.00 -13.37
N GLU A 238 19.70 53.65 -12.25
CA GLU A 238 18.62 53.32 -11.34
C GLU A 238 17.26 53.79 -11.90
N ALA A 239 16.20 53.26 -11.28
CA ALA A 239 14.85 53.83 -11.13
C ALA A 239 13.85 53.72 -12.30
N GLU A 240 12.81 52.90 -12.08
CA GLU A 240 11.41 53.35 -11.86
C GLU A 240 10.52 52.10 -11.64
N ALA A 241 10.04 51.82 -10.44
CA ALA A 241 8.87 52.42 -9.75
C ALA A 241 7.51 51.80 -10.16
N ARG A 242 7.03 50.91 -9.27
CA ARG A 242 5.66 50.80 -8.68
C ARG A 242 4.44 51.11 -9.57
N ALA A 243 3.54 50.14 -9.69
CA ALA A 243 2.09 50.38 -9.59
C ALA A 243 1.33 49.16 -9.03
N ARG A 244 0.44 49.44 -8.07
CA ARG A 244 -0.51 48.57 -7.35
C ARG A 244 -1.74 48.25 -8.21
N ASN A 245 -2.38 47.10 -7.95
CA ASN A 245 -3.81 46.93 -7.59
C ASN A 245 -4.08 45.41 -7.50
N GLU A 246 -4.34 44.80 -6.34
CA GLU A 246 -5.56 44.88 -5.51
C GLU A 246 -6.86 44.72 -6.33
N GLY A 247 -7.41 43.51 -6.26
CA GLY A 247 -8.74 43.13 -6.74
C GLY A 247 -9.26 41.94 -5.95
N LYS A 248 -9.79 42.21 -4.75
CA LYS A 248 -10.65 41.32 -3.98
C LYS A 248 -12.01 41.23 -4.67
N THR A 249 -12.49 40.00 -4.91
CA THR A 249 -13.93 39.73 -4.99
C THR A 249 -14.21 38.39 -4.31
N THR A 250 -14.88 38.52 -3.16
CA THR A 250 -15.70 37.53 -2.45
C THR A 250 -16.83 37.01 -3.35
N ILE A 251 -17.05 35.69 -3.37
CA ILE A 251 -18.39 35.11 -3.54
C ILE A 251 -18.54 33.96 -2.54
N GLU A 252 -19.60 34.09 -1.76
CA GLU A 252 -20.12 33.18 -0.75
C GLU A 252 -20.79 31.94 -1.38
N GLY A 253 -20.87 30.87 -0.60
CA GLY A 253 -22.11 30.10 -0.44
C GLY A 253 -22.49 29.09 -1.54
N ALA A 254 -22.17 27.82 -1.29
CA ALA A 254 -23.08 26.72 -1.59
C ALA A 254 -22.66 25.51 -0.72
N GLU A 255 -23.31 25.40 0.44
CA GLU A 255 -23.40 24.15 1.18
C GLU A 255 -24.28 23.21 0.35
N ASP A 256 -23.74 22.06 -0.04
CA ASP A 256 -24.53 20.98 -0.62
C ASP A 256 -24.23 19.70 0.17
N GLU A 257 -25.16 19.36 1.05
CA GLU A 257 -25.19 18.15 1.85
C GLU A 257 -25.57 16.96 0.96
N GLY A 258 -24.56 16.37 0.32
CA GLY A 258 -24.70 15.12 -0.42
C GLY A 258 -24.57 13.89 0.50
N VAL A 259 -25.71 13.38 0.95
CA VAL A 259 -25.87 12.12 1.70
C VAL A 259 -25.22 10.94 0.94
N TYR A 260 -24.13 10.38 1.50
CA TYR A 260 -23.48 9.18 0.97
C TYR A 260 -24.25 7.92 1.38
N TRP A 261 -24.94 7.31 0.42
CA TRP A 261 -25.46 5.96 0.56
C TRP A 261 -24.31 4.96 0.55
N ASN A 262 -24.20 4.18 1.63
CA ASN A 262 -23.21 3.13 1.80
C ASN A 262 -23.71 1.88 1.05
N GLU A 263 -23.16 1.58 -0.13
CA GLU A 263 -23.51 0.40 -0.95
C GLU A 263 -23.04 -0.96 -0.36
N TYR A 264 -22.71 -1.04 0.93
CA TYR A 264 -22.26 -2.29 1.57
C TYR A 264 -23.39 -3.18 2.11
N LEU A 265 -24.63 -2.97 1.66
CA LEU A 265 -25.77 -3.73 2.16
C LEU A 265 -26.70 -4.16 1.03
N MET A 266 -26.18 -4.83 -0.01
CA MET A 266 -26.94 -5.77 -0.83
C MET A 266 -26.00 -6.75 -1.54
N PHE A 267 -26.47 -7.99 -1.68
CA PHE A 267 -25.79 -9.21 -2.15
C PHE A 267 -25.03 -10.00 -1.07
N GLY A 268 -25.78 -10.84 -0.36
CA GLY A 268 -25.20 -11.91 0.46
C GLY A 268 -26.14 -12.72 1.36
N VAL A 269 -27.47 -12.68 1.18
CA VAL A 269 -28.35 -13.69 1.79
C VAL A 269 -28.18 -14.99 1.00
N LEU A 270 -27.18 -15.78 1.38
CA LEU A 270 -27.09 -17.20 1.05
C LEU A 270 -27.70 -17.96 2.22
N ALA A 271 -28.74 -18.72 1.91
CA ALA A 271 -29.55 -19.51 2.83
C ALA A 271 -28.69 -20.36 3.77
N ILE A 272 -28.81 -20.10 5.08
CA ILE A 272 -28.40 -21.05 6.11
C ILE A 272 -29.49 -22.14 6.15
N PRO A 273 -29.15 -23.43 6.03
CA PRO A 273 -30.13 -24.50 6.19
C PRO A 273 -30.78 -24.42 7.58
N ALA A 274 -32.11 -24.49 7.62
CA ALA A 274 -32.93 -24.35 8.83
C ALA A 274 -32.66 -25.39 9.96
N THR A 275 -31.65 -26.25 9.82
CA THR A 275 -31.31 -27.30 10.78
C THR A 275 -30.29 -26.86 11.84
N VAL A 276 -29.51 -25.79 11.62
CA VAL A 276 -28.50 -25.33 12.61
C VAL A 276 -29.09 -24.35 13.63
N GLY A 277 -30.13 -23.59 13.25
CA GLY A 277 -30.78 -22.60 14.13
C GLY A 277 -31.62 -23.19 15.25
N ILE A 278 -32.16 -24.41 15.08
CA ILE A 278 -33.00 -25.07 16.10
C ILE A 278 -32.14 -25.64 17.25
N TRP A 279 -30.88 -26.00 16.98
CA TRP A 279 -30.01 -26.62 17.97
C TRP A 279 -29.59 -25.67 19.10
N TYR A 280 -29.42 -24.37 18.78
CA TYR A 280 -29.06 -23.34 19.76
C TYR A 280 -30.25 -22.83 20.58
N LEU A 281 -31.49 -23.01 20.10
CA LEU A 281 -32.70 -22.60 20.81
C LEU A 281 -33.21 -23.65 21.82
N LEU A 282 -32.83 -24.93 21.68
CA LEU A 282 -33.31 -26.01 22.55
C LEU A 282 -32.34 -26.41 23.66
N LYS A 283 -31.08 -25.95 23.61
CA LYS A 283 -30.05 -26.27 24.62
C LYS A 283 -30.39 -25.82 26.07
N PRO A 284 -31.14 -24.72 26.30
CA PRO A 284 -31.56 -24.34 27.66
C PRO A 284 -32.71 -25.19 28.23
N LEU A 285 -33.38 -26.03 27.41
CA LEU A 285 -34.60 -26.73 27.82
C LEU A 285 -34.37 -28.13 28.40
N GLY A 286 -33.13 -28.64 28.41
CA GLY A 286 -32.81 -29.91 29.08
C GLY A 286 -33.45 -31.16 28.46
N ILE A 287 -33.96 -31.07 27.23
CA ILE A 287 -34.58 -32.20 26.52
C ILE A 287 -33.53 -32.78 25.57
N LEU A 288 -32.69 -33.69 26.07
CA LEU A 288 -32.10 -34.85 25.37
C LEU A 288 -30.93 -35.40 26.20
N ASP A 289 -31.18 -36.52 26.86
CA ASP A 289 -30.22 -37.36 27.58
C ASP A 289 -29.73 -38.47 26.62
N PRO A 290 -28.41 -38.66 26.35
CA PRO A 290 -27.94 -39.67 25.42
C PRO A 290 -27.55 -40.96 26.16
N TYR A 291 -28.53 -41.82 26.46
CA TYR A 291 -28.28 -43.24 26.74
C TYR A 291 -29.45 -44.11 26.26
N LEU A 292 -29.27 -44.82 25.14
CA LEU A 292 -29.50 -46.26 24.96
C LEU A 292 -29.51 -46.69 23.48
N GLY A 293 -28.52 -47.51 23.12
CA GLY A 293 -28.80 -48.87 22.67
C GLY A 293 -28.68 -49.20 21.19
N VAL A 294 -27.52 -49.73 20.79
CA VAL A 294 -27.47 -50.96 19.98
C VAL A 294 -26.46 -51.90 20.61
N SER A 295 -26.93 -53.11 20.94
CA SER A 295 -26.20 -54.18 21.61
C SER A 295 -25.91 -55.33 20.65
N MET A 296 -24.84 -56.06 20.99
CA MET A 296 -24.46 -57.43 20.61
C MET A 296 -23.74 -57.66 19.28
N ILE A 297 -22.46 -58.08 19.38
CA ILE A 297 -21.95 -59.41 19.00
C ILE A 297 -20.70 -59.71 19.87
N LYS A 298 -20.51 -61.00 20.12
CA LYS A 298 -19.88 -61.69 21.26
C LYS A 298 -18.34 -61.69 21.33
N GLU A 299 -17.91 -61.90 22.58
CA GLU A 299 -16.64 -62.42 23.11
C GLU A 299 -15.81 -63.34 22.20
N THR A 300 -14.48 -63.20 22.29
CA THR A 300 -13.56 -64.27 22.76
C THR A 300 -12.17 -63.68 23.04
N GLU A 301 -11.70 -63.74 24.30
CA GLU A 301 -10.27 -63.67 24.63
C GLU A 301 -9.57 -65.01 24.28
N PRO A 302 -8.23 -65.06 24.23
CA PRO A 302 -7.54 -65.60 25.40
C PRO A 302 -6.15 -65.02 25.74
N LYS A 303 -5.94 -64.95 27.07
CA LYS A 303 -4.79 -65.42 27.87
C LYS A 303 -3.46 -64.64 27.88
N ARG A 304 -3.22 -64.05 29.06
CA ARG A 304 -1.90 -63.85 29.68
C ARG A 304 -1.15 -65.18 29.83
N GLY A 305 0.14 -65.16 29.50
CA GLY A 305 1.13 -66.18 29.85
C GLY A 305 2.43 -65.51 30.32
N ASN A 306 2.81 -65.80 31.55
CA ASN A 306 3.99 -65.33 32.27
C ASN A 306 5.31 -65.96 31.75
N LEU A 307 6.43 -65.35 32.18
CA LEU A 307 7.72 -65.92 32.63
C LEU A 307 9.01 -65.75 31.79
N ARG A 308 10.05 -65.38 32.58
CA ARG A 308 11.53 -65.54 32.45
C ARG A 308 12.27 -64.43 31.68
N GLU A 309 13.05 -63.59 32.34
CA GLU A 309 14.40 -63.82 32.95
C GLU A 309 15.37 -64.58 32.03
N THR A 310 16.35 -63.85 31.50
CA THR A 310 17.77 -64.23 31.56
C THR A 310 18.66 -62.99 31.38
N GLU A 311 19.58 -62.85 32.33
CA GLU A 311 20.75 -61.98 32.34
C GLU A 311 21.71 -62.26 31.18
N GLY A 312 22.58 -61.29 30.84
CA GLY A 312 23.66 -61.52 29.88
C GLY A 312 24.60 -60.33 29.63
N ARG A 313 25.51 -60.09 30.58
CA ARG A 313 26.88 -59.52 30.47
C ARG A 313 27.38 -59.14 29.05
N SER A 314 27.88 -57.92 28.84
CA SER A 314 29.25 -57.43 29.13
C SER A 314 30.34 -57.90 28.16
N LYS A 315 30.94 -56.89 27.48
CA LYS A 315 32.35 -56.73 27.06
C LYS A 315 32.95 -57.81 26.14
N TYR A 316 33.53 -57.38 25.01
CA TYR A 316 34.98 -57.29 24.80
C TYR A 316 35.28 -56.70 23.40
N ASN A 317 36.30 -55.83 23.38
CA ASN A 317 37.23 -55.47 22.30
C ASN A 317 36.71 -54.97 20.94
#